data_AF-A0A9X4KLY5-F1
#
_entry.id   AF-A0A9X4KLY5-F1
#
_cell.length_a   1.000
_cell.length_b   1.000
_cell.length_c   1.000
_cell.angle_alpha   90.00
_cell.angle_beta   90.00
_cell.angle_gamma   90.00
#
_symmetry.space_group_name_H-M   'P 1'
#
loop_
_entity.id
_entity.type
_entity.pdbx_description
1 polymer ?
#
loop_
_entity_poly.entity_id
_entity_poly.type
_entity_poly.pdbx_seq_one_letter_code
_entity_poly.pdbx_strand_id
1 'polypeptide(L)'
;MPEAPRPDANTSSPPRFLGEFDQMLLAYADRSRILGGPHKQRVFTANGLVRPVFLLDGFVAGKWEIRQRRRDAALLVEPFAALSAGDREALGEEGARLLAFAAQGLKHDIQFADSGED
;
A
#
# COMPACT_ATOMS: atom_id res chain seq x y z
N MET A 1 17.50 -1.39 22.04
CA MET A 1 17.35 -1.01 23.46
C MET A 1 16.14 -1.73 24.03
N PRO A 2 16.27 -2.51 25.13
CA PRO A 2 15.15 -3.26 25.73
C PRO A 2 14.05 -2.39 26.38
N GLU A 3 14.38 -1.15 26.78
CA GLU A 3 13.52 -0.24 27.56
C GLU A 3 12.97 0.94 26.74
N ALA A 4 13.14 0.93 25.42
CA ALA A 4 12.58 1.99 24.58
C ALA A 4 11.05 2.01 24.71
N PRO A 5 10.42 3.19 24.89
CA PRO A 5 8.97 3.30 24.99
C PRO A 5 8.35 2.74 23.71
N ARG A 6 7.42 1.81 23.87
CA ARG A 6 6.62 1.27 22.77
C ARG A 6 5.37 2.14 22.60
N PRO A 7 4.87 2.33 21.38
CA PRO A 7 3.54 2.87 21.18
C PRO A 7 2.51 2.11 22.01
N ASP A 8 1.44 2.79 22.42
CA ASP A 8 0.30 2.14 23.06
C ASP A 8 -0.24 1.03 22.14
N ALA A 9 -0.72 -0.07 22.71
CA ALA A 9 -1.20 -1.22 21.92
C ALA A 9 -2.39 -0.88 21.02
N ASN A 10 -3.13 0.19 21.31
CA ASN A 10 -4.25 0.68 20.50
C ASN A 10 -3.81 1.74 19.47
N THR A 11 -2.52 2.03 19.36
CA THR A 11 -2.00 2.93 18.33
C THR A 11 -2.09 2.23 16.98
N SER A 12 -2.91 2.74 16.08
CA SER A 12 -3.00 2.21 14.71
C SER A 12 -1.67 2.39 13.97
N SER A 13 -1.32 1.40 13.15
CA SER A 13 -0.17 1.49 12.27
C SER A 13 -0.49 2.41 11.08
N PRO A 14 0.35 3.41 10.78
CA PRO A 14 0.11 4.31 9.66
C PRO A 14 0.11 3.56 8.32
N PRO A 15 -0.63 4.03 7.30
CA PRO A 15 -0.60 3.43 5.97
C PRO A 15 0.80 3.48 5.34
N ARG A 16 1.10 2.49 4.49
CA ARG A 16 2.37 2.39 3.75
C ARG A 16 2.14 1.83 2.36
N PHE A 17 2.76 2.45 1.35
CA PHE A 17 2.89 1.88 0.01
C PHE A 17 4.18 1.08 -0.08
N LEU A 18 4.05 -0.23 -0.26
CA LEU A 18 5.17 -1.15 -0.46
C LEU A 18 5.40 -1.35 -1.96
N GLY A 19 6.67 -1.27 -2.36
CA GLY A 19 7.07 -1.44 -3.75
C GLY A 19 6.90 -2.87 -4.27
N GLU A 20 7.12 -3.04 -5.57
CA GLU A 20 7.27 -4.38 -6.15
C GLU A 20 8.40 -5.12 -5.43
N PHE A 21 8.18 -6.40 -5.11
CA PHE A 21 9.16 -7.25 -4.42
C PHE A 21 9.63 -6.73 -3.05
N ASP A 22 8.79 -5.98 -2.33
CA ASP A 22 9.13 -5.51 -0.99
C ASP A 22 9.51 -6.67 -0.05
N GLN A 23 10.56 -6.48 0.76
CA GLN A 23 11.07 -7.51 1.66
C GLN A 23 10.04 -7.93 2.72
N MET A 24 9.12 -7.05 3.10
CA MET A 24 8.02 -7.39 4.01
C MET A 24 7.13 -8.52 3.45
N LEU A 25 7.08 -8.66 2.12
CA LEU A 25 6.33 -9.70 1.43
C LEU A 25 7.15 -10.95 1.12
N LEU A 26 8.48 -10.90 1.21
CA LEU A 26 9.37 -11.97 0.72
C LEU A 26 10.21 -12.64 1.79
N ALA A 27 10.70 -11.88 2.77
CA ALA A 27 11.76 -12.32 3.68
C ALA A 27 11.34 -13.43 4.66
N TYR A 28 10.03 -13.63 4.87
CA TYR A 28 9.49 -14.60 5.83
C TYR A 28 8.66 -15.67 5.15
N ALA A 29 8.80 -16.91 5.64
CA ALA A 29 8.00 -18.05 5.19
C ALA A 29 6.53 -17.92 5.64
N ASP A 30 6.31 -17.50 6.89
CA ASP A 30 5.00 -17.11 7.40
C ASP A 30 4.79 -15.61 7.19
N ARG A 31 3.76 -15.27 6.41
CA ARG A 31 3.40 -13.90 6.01
C ARG A 31 2.04 -13.48 6.55
N SER A 32 1.39 -14.34 7.34
CA SER A 32 0.04 -14.10 7.87
C SER A 32 -0.09 -12.82 8.70
N ARG A 33 1.03 -12.32 9.23
CA ARG A 33 1.12 -11.07 10.00
C ARG A 33 0.86 -9.79 9.20
N ILE A 34 0.99 -9.84 7.88
CA ILE A 34 0.85 -8.68 6.99
C ILE A 34 -0.10 -9.01 5.83
N LEU A 35 -0.08 -10.26 5.35
CA LEU A 35 -0.90 -10.73 4.25
C LEU A 35 -1.91 -11.78 4.74
N GLY A 36 -3.17 -11.36 4.88
CA GLY A 36 -4.28 -12.26 5.17
C GLY A 36 -4.50 -13.30 4.07
N GLY A 37 -4.92 -14.51 4.46
CA GLY A 37 -5.09 -15.68 3.60
C GLY A 37 -5.79 -15.46 2.24
N PRO A 38 -6.95 -14.78 2.16
CA PRO A 38 -7.70 -14.67 0.89
C PRO A 38 -7.02 -13.79 -0.16
N HIS A 39 -6.07 -12.93 0.23
CA HIS A 39 -5.47 -11.96 -0.69
C HIS A 39 -4.15 -12.41 -1.31
N LYS A 40 -3.63 -13.58 -0.91
CA LYS A 40 -2.33 -14.07 -1.39
C LYS A 40 -2.25 -14.19 -2.92
N GLN A 41 -3.31 -14.67 -3.55
CA GLN A 41 -3.37 -14.81 -5.02
C GLN A 41 -3.47 -13.46 -5.75
N ARG A 42 -3.89 -12.40 -5.07
CA ARG A 42 -3.98 -11.03 -5.63
C ARG A 42 -2.63 -10.31 -5.61
N VAL A 43 -1.70 -10.76 -4.77
CA VAL A 43 -0.37 -10.17 -4.57
C VAL A 43 0.72 -10.94 -5.33
N PHE A 44 0.67 -12.28 -5.28
CA PHE A 44 1.62 -13.15 -5.95
C PHE A 44 1.01 -13.71 -7.24
N THR A 45 1.62 -13.42 -8.37
CA THR A 45 1.14 -13.91 -9.65
C THR A 45 1.74 -15.26 -10.03
N ALA A 46 1.05 -15.98 -10.93
CA ALA A 46 1.49 -17.30 -11.39
C ALA A 46 2.89 -17.30 -12.05
N ASN A 47 3.32 -16.16 -12.61
CA ASN A 47 4.66 -15.98 -13.19
C ASN A 47 5.72 -15.49 -12.18
N GLY A 48 5.43 -15.49 -10.87
CA GLY A 48 6.39 -15.16 -9.82
C GLY A 48 6.61 -13.66 -9.56
N LEU A 49 5.78 -12.78 -10.13
CA LEU A 49 5.82 -11.34 -9.80
C LEU A 49 5.08 -11.07 -8.48
N VAL A 50 5.56 -10.07 -7.75
CA VAL A 50 5.00 -9.62 -6.48
C VAL A 50 4.49 -8.20 -6.66
N ARG A 51 3.17 -8.03 -6.74
CA ARG A 51 2.57 -6.72 -7.01
C ARG A 51 2.91 -5.69 -5.92
N PRO A 52 3.07 -4.40 -6.25
CA PRO A 52 3.07 -3.33 -5.25
C PRO A 52 1.74 -3.34 -4.49
N VAL A 53 1.81 -3.20 -3.17
CA VAL A 53 0.64 -3.24 -2.28
C VAL A 53 0.65 -2.06 -1.34
N PHE A 54 -0.50 -1.71 -0.77
CA PHE A 54 -0.56 -0.79 0.35
C PHE A 54 -1.07 -1.49 1.61
N LEU A 55 -0.58 -1.01 2.75
CA LEU A 55 -0.98 -1.47 4.07
C LEU A 55 -1.97 -0.49 4.70
N LEU A 56 -2.98 -1.03 5.37
CA LEU A 56 -3.80 -0.35 6.36
C LEU A 56 -3.69 -1.10 7.68
N ASP A 57 -3.38 -0.38 8.75
CA ASP A 57 -3.17 -0.94 10.08
C ASP A 57 -2.22 -2.15 10.11
N GLY A 58 -1.20 -2.13 9.24
CA GLY A 58 -0.19 -3.21 9.12
C GLY A 58 -0.57 -4.38 8.23
N PHE A 59 -1.78 -4.40 7.64
CA PHE A 59 -2.26 -5.46 6.76
C PHE A 59 -2.41 -5.00 5.31
N VAL A 60 -2.10 -5.89 4.36
CA VAL A 60 -2.32 -5.65 2.94
C VAL A 60 -3.81 -5.44 2.68
N ALA A 61 -4.13 -4.24 2.18
CA ALA A 61 -5.49 -3.80 1.92
C ALA A 61 -5.77 -3.49 0.45
N GLY A 62 -4.75 -3.57 -0.42
CA GLY A 62 -4.94 -3.41 -1.85
C GLY A 62 -3.64 -3.31 -2.64
N LYS A 63 -3.76 -3.05 -3.94
CA LYS A 63 -2.63 -2.80 -4.85
C LYS A 63 -2.51 -1.31 -5.16
N TRP A 64 -1.38 -0.93 -5.74
CA TRP A 64 -1.22 0.40 -6.31
C TRP A 64 -0.27 0.40 -7.50
N GLU A 65 -0.31 1.47 -8.28
CA GLU A 65 0.70 1.77 -9.30
C GLU A 65 0.83 3.28 -9.52
N ILE A 66 1.99 3.73 -10.00
CA ILE A 66 2.16 5.11 -10.49
C ILE A 66 2.19 5.08 -12.01
N ARG A 67 1.26 5.81 -12.64
CA ARG A 67 1.25 6.07 -14.07
C ARG A 67 1.81 7.46 -14.35
N GLN A 68 2.96 7.52 -15.01
CA GLN A 68 3.57 8.78 -15.41
C GLN A 68 3.29 9.11 -16.88
N ARG A 69 3.01 10.39 -17.15
CA ARG A 69 2.94 11.02 -18.47
C ARG A 69 3.93 12.19 -18.50
N ARG A 70 4.06 12.84 -19.66
CA ARG A 70 5.07 13.90 -19.89
C ARG A 70 5.11 15.00 -18.82
N ARG A 71 3.98 15.36 -18.21
CA ARG A 71 3.88 16.44 -17.21
C ARG A 71 3.12 16.06 -15.95
N ASP A 72 2.62 14.83 -15.87
CA ASP A 72 1.66 14.42 -14.86
C ASP A 72 2.02 13.02 -14.35
N ALA A 73 1.78 12.75 -13.08
CA ALA A 73 1.86 11.43 -12.47
C ALA A 73 0.62 11.16 -11.63
N ALA A 74 -0.04 10.03 -11.90
CA ALA A 74 -1.19 9.58 -11.14
C ALA A 74 -0.81 8.34 -10.30
N LEU A 75 -1.03 8.41 -9.00
CA LEU A 75 -1.05 7.24 -8.14
C LEU A 75 -2.44 6.62 -8.21
N LEU A 76 -2.51 5.38 -8.70
CA LEU A 76 -3.73 4.59 -8.73
C LEU A 76 -3.74 3.66 -7.51
N VAL A 77 -4.76 3.79 -6.68
CA VAL A 77 -4.97 2.99 -5.47
C VAL A 77 -6.16 2.06 -5.73
N GLU A 78 -5.94 0.76 -5.61
CA GLU A 78 -6.93 -0.29 -5.88
C GLU A 78 -7.22 -1.10 -4.60
N PRO A 79 -8.22 -0.69 -3.80
CA PRO A 79 -8.57 -1.38 -2.57
C PRO A 79 -9.19 -2.76 -2.80
N PHE A 80 -8.90 -3.69 -1.90
CA PHE A 80 -9.50 -5.02 -1.87
C PHE A 80 -10.90 -5.06 -1.25
N ALA A 81 -11.26 -4.02 -0.51
CA ALA A 81 -12.55 -3.78 0.10
C ALA A 81 -12.82 -2.26 0.17
N ALA A 82 -14.06 -1.87 0.44
CA ALA A 82 -14.41 -0.45 0.58
C ALA A 82 -13.59 0.22 1.71
N LEU A 83 -13.06 1.40 1.43
CA LEU A 83 -12.28 2.18 2.38
C LEU A 83 -13.18 3.08 3.23
N SER A 84 -12.85 3.24 4.51
CA SER A 84 -13.42 4.31 5.31
C SER A 84 -12.95 5.68 4.80
N ALA A 85 -13.68 6.75 5.14
CA ALA A 85 -13.26 8.10 4.78
C ALA A 85 -11.88 8.45 5.37
N GLY A 86 -11.62 8.02 6.62
CA GLY A 86 -10.34 8.24 7.30
C GLY A 86 -9.18 7.47 6.65
N ASP A 87 -9.39 6.22 6.24
CA ASP A 87 -8.36 5.45 5.53
C ASP A 87 -8.02 6.09 4.18
N ARG A 88 -9.05 6.58 3.47
CA ARG A 88 -8.86 7.25 2.18
C ARG A 88 -8.07 8.54 2.33
N GLU A 89 -8.36 9.34 3.37
CA GLU A 89 -7.61 10.55 3.70
C GLU A 89 -6.15 10.22 4.03
N ALA A 90 -5.92 9.28 4.95
CA ALA A 90 -4.57 8.87 5.37
C ALA A 90 -3.73 8.28 4.22
N LEU A 91 -4.34 7.48 3.34
CA LEU A 91 -3.71 6.99 2.11
C LEU A 91 -3.42 8.13 1.13
N GLY A 92 -4.29 9.14 1.05
CA GLY A 92 -4.06 10.33 0.25
C GLY A 92 -2.82 11.09 0.70
N GLU A 93 -2.65 11.28 2.01
CA GLU A 93 -1.45 11.93 2.56
C GLU A 93 -0.16 11.12 2.32
N GLU A 94 -0.19 9.82 2.56
CA GLU A 94 0.95 8.94 2.26
C GLU A 94 1.26 8.89 0.77
N GLY A 95 0.22 8.89 -0.07
CA GLY A 95 0.33 8.88 -1.52
C GLY A 95 0.95 10.17 -2.05
N ALA A 96 0.62 11.31 -1.44
CA ALA A 96 1.23 12.59 -1.79
C ALA A 96 2.75 12.59 -1.48
N ARG A 97 3.14 12.01 -0.33
CA ARG A 97 4.57 11.83 0.01
C ARG A 97 5.27 10.92 -0.98
N LEU A 98 4.62 9.81 -1.38
CA LEU A 98 5.16 8.90 -2.37
C LEU A 98 5.35 9.58 -3.74
N LEU A 99 4.37 10.34 -4.23
CA LEU A 99 4.48 11.05 -5.50
C LEU A 99 5.52 12.17 -5.46
N ALA A 100 5.64 12.88 -4.34
CA ALA A 100 6.71 13.86 -4.12
C ALA A 100 8.11 13.23 -4.24
N PHE A 101 8.27 12.00 -3.76
CA PHE A 101 9.51 11.24 -3.86
C PHE A 101 9.74 10.64 -5.26
N ALA A 102 8.75 9.94 -5.81
CA ALA A 102 8.91 9.08 -7.00
C ALA A 102 8.64 9.80 -8.34
N ALA A 103 7.99 10.96 -8.32
CA ALA A 103 7.53 11.69 -9.50
C ALA A 103 7.81 13.20 -9.39
N GLN A 104 9.00 13.58 -8.91
CA GLN A 104 9.37 14.97 -8.68
C GLN A 104 9.24 15.82 -9.95
N GLY A 105 8.69 17.03 -9.81
CA GLY A 105 8.54 17.99 -10.91
C GLY A 105 7.36 17.71 -11.86
N LEU A 106 6.60 16.64 -11.62
CA LEU A 106 5.34 16.38 -12.33
C LEU A 106 4.16 16.91 -11.51
N LYS A 107 3.06 17.21 -12.19
CA LYS A 107 1.77 17.45 -11.52
C LYS A 107 1.26 16.12 -10.96
N HIS A 108 0.84 16.11 -9.70
CA HIS A 108 0.41 14.90 -9.00
C HIS A 108 -1.10 14.78 -8.97
N ASP A 109 -1.57 13.54 -9.07
CA ASP A 109 -2.95 13.13 -8.91
C ASP A 109 -3.02 11.80 -8.15
N ILE A 110 -4.07 11.60 -7.35
CA ILE A 110 -4.30 10.36 -6.59
C ILE A 110 -5.72 9.90 -6.88
N GLN A 111 -5.85 8.71 -7.43
CA GLN A 111 -7.12 8.13 -7.86
C GLN A 111 -7.38 6.85 -7.08
N PHE A 112 -8.57 6.75 -6.49
CA PHE A 112 -9.03 5.55 -5.82
C PHE A 112 -10.02 4.85 -6.72
N ALA A 113 -9.76 3.58 -7.06
CA ALA A 113 -10.74 2.73 -7.71
C ALA A 113 -11.86 2.38 -6.73
N ASP A 114 -13.07 2.18 -7.26
CA ASP A 114 -14.12 1.49 -6.51
C ASP A 114 -13.62 0.08 -6.17
N SER A 115 -13.98 -0.43 -4.98
CA SER A 115 -13.49 -1.75 -4.52
C SER A 115 -13.88 -2.82 -5.55
N GLY A 116 -12.88 -3.41 -6.21
CA GLY A 116 -13.09 -4.48 -7.17
C GLY A 116 -13.43 -5.77 -6.44
N GLU A 117 -14.66 -6.26 -6.63
CA GLU A 117 -14.99 -7.68 -6.53
C GLU A 117 -14.39 -8.35 -7.78
N ASP A 118 -13.42 -9.23 -7.58
CA ASP A 118 -13.02 -10.26 -8.55
C ASP A 118 -13.65 -11.59 -8.12
#